data_AF-A0A7X6CHY8-F1
#
_entry.id   AF-A0A7X6CHY8-F1
#
_cell.length_a   1.000
_cell.length_b   1.000
_cell.length_c   1.000
_cell.angle_alpha   90.00
_cell.angle_beta   90.00
_cell.angle_gamma   90.00
#
_symmetry.space_group_name_H-M   'P 1'
#
loop_
_entity.id
_entity.type
_entity.pdbx_description
1 polymer ?
#
loop_
_entity_poly.entity_id
_entity_poly.type
_entity_poly.pdbx_seq_one_letter_code
_entity_poly.pdbx_strand_id
1 'polypeptide(L)'
;MSNISIGNLNDNYFSIDFAGKTDPTDTYRFNRLNTGSFRVTAEGFTSVVGMQLLDSQGKVVKDIETNGTNSGTFSIDNLGATNYALKISAPARDTNYQISLTPDGKVDPLTGLGVDSGFFSPDATGQVGFDWLHDGGNYQGEVAIFSVQGMEKFAPGSPEFIKEAARRALSNSIFGHVVISDPTEGANPLFNGSLGEANYNQGDYSGAKTFAMKPGEGFAVMLVPNGTVQDLFNNPNAGGDKRPLLSLSSLNPDDAFLSGQIADVTGSGKAFAMEDQRVDQGSDKDYNDLVFNLTGATGKAVSIDKVIDPNKDWTKLDGGKKLIEYVTPKTPVVTPPVATPIEPKPPVTPPVATPVEPKPPVAIAPVEPKPIVEPPVATPVEPKPIVEPPVA
;
A
#
# COMPACT_ATOMS: atom_id res chain seq x y z
N MET A 1 -17.95 -9.10 -13.01
CA MET A 1 -17.22 -8.98 -14.28
C MET A 1 -17.33 -7.55 -14.70
N SER A 2 -16.29 -6.77 -14.44
CA SER A 2 -16.26 -5.36 -14.80
C SER A 2 -15.78 -5.18 -16.25
N ASN A 3 -16.45 -4.29 -16.98
CA ASN A 3 -16.04 -3.89 -18.33
C ASN A 3 -15.79 -2.39 -18.33
N ILE A 4 -14.51 -2.02 -18.39
CA ILE A 4 -14.04 -0.65 -18.36
C ILE A 4 -13.76 -0.20 -19.79
N SER A 5 -14.38 0.89 -20.22
CA SER A 5 -14.14 1.48 -21.54
C SER A 5 -13.25 2.73 -21.39
N ILE A 6 -11.99 2.60 -21.80
CA ILE A 6 -11.00 3.68 -21.77
C ILE A 6 -11.13 4.56 -23.02
N GLY A 7 -11.52 3.96 -24.14
CA GLY A 7 -11.51 4.64 -25.44
C GLY A 7 -10.09 4.80 -25.98
N ASN A 8 -9.80 5.96 -26.56
CA ASN A 8 -8.51 6.24 -27.19
C ASN A 8 -7.41 6.30 -26.12
N LEU A 9 -6.51 5.31 -26.09
CA LEU A 9 -5.37 5.33 -25.17
C LEU A 9 -4.23 6.16 -25.77
N ASN A 10 -4.38 7.48 -25.70
CA ASN A 10 -3.38 8.45 -26.18
C ASN A 10 -2.39 8.87 -25.09
N ASP A 11 -2.81 8.73 -23.83
CA ASP A 11 -2.02 9.00 -22.64
C ASP A 11 -2.15 7.82 -21.66
N ASN A 12 -1.41 7.87 -20.57
CA ASN A 12 -1.42 6.83 -19.57
C ASN A 12 -2.79 6.73 -18.90
N TYR A 13 -3.28 5.51 -18.74
CA TYR A 13 -4.49 5.23 -17.98
C TYR A 13 -4.13 4.56 -16.66
N PHE A 14 -4.75 5.02 -15.57
CA PHE A 14 -4.59 4.46 -14.24
C PHE A 14 -5.94 4.11 -13.63
N SER A 15 -6.00 3.00 -12.90
CA SER A 15 -7.16 2.64 -12.09
C SER A 15 -6.76 1.85 -10.85
N ILE A 16 -7.58 1.95 -9.80
CA ILE A 16 -7.64 0.98 -8.71
C ILE A 16 -8.87 0.12 -8.97
N ASP A 17 -8.73 -1.20 -8.86
CA ASP A 17 -9.80 -2.13 -9.16
C ASP A 17 -9.71 -3.40 -8.30
N PHE A 18 -10.72 -4.26 -8.43
CA PHE A 18 -10.89 -5.48 -7.65
C PHE A 18 -11.25 -6.67 -8.54
N ALA A 19 -10.49 -7.76 -8.38
CA ALA A 19 -10.85 -9.05 -8.95
C ALA A 19 -10.96 -10.12 -7.84
N GLY A 20 -11.95 -11.00 -7.92
CA GLY A 20 -12.21 -12.02 -6.90
C GLY A 20 -13.48 -12.82 -7.13
N LYS A 21 -14.02 -13.42 -6.07
CA LYS A 21 -15.19 -14.31 -6.15
C LYS A 21 -16.44 -13.64 -6.71
N THR A 22 -16.68 -12.39 -6.33
CA THR A 22 -17.85 -11.61 -6.78
C THR A 22 -17.62 -10.92 -8.10
N ASP A 23 -16.36 -10.61 -8.42
CA ASP A 23 -15.93 -10.09 -9.71
C ASP A 23 -14.69 -10.83 -10.24
N PRO A 24 -14.84 -11.98 -10.90
CA PRO A 24 -13.70 -12.83 -11.23
C PRO A 24 -12.82 -12.26 -12.35
N THR A 25 -13.27 -11.22 -13.04
CA THR A 25 -12.58 -10.71 -14.22
C THR A 25 -12.94 -9.27 -14.51
N ASP A 26 -11.91 -8.46 -14.68
CA ASP A 26 -12.01 -7.09 -15.18
C ASP A 26 -11.45 -7.01 -16.59
N THR A 27 -12.14 -6.29 -17.46
CA THR A 27 -11.74 -6.11 -18.87
C THR A 27 -11.64 -4.64 -19.21
N TYR A 28 -10.41 -4.17 -19.42
CA TYR A 28 -10.09 -2.81 -19.86
C TYR A 28 -10.01 -2.75 -21.38
N ARG A 29 -10.95 -2.05 -21.99
CA ARG A 29 -11.06 -1.91 -23.45
C ARG A 29 -10.53 -0.56 -23.88
N PHE A 30 -9.56 -0.58 -24.77
CA PHE A 30 -8.92 0.63 -25.29
C PHE A 30 -8.61 0.46 -26.78
N ASN A 31 -8.44 1.59 -27.46
CA ASN A 31 -8.01 1.59 -28.85
C ASN A 31 -6.70 2.34 -29.03
N ARG A 32 -5.87 1.80 -29.93
CA ARG A 32 -4.60 2.36 -30.37
C ARG A 32 -4.79 2.99 -31.74
N LEU A 33 -4.56 4.30 -31.85
CA LEU A 33 -4.65 5.00 -33.13
C LEU A 33 -3.39 4.85 -33.98
N ASN A 34 -2.25 4.60 -33.33
CA ASN A 34 -0.95 4.42 -33.98
C ASN A 34 -0.24 3.18 -33.45
N THR A 35 0.54 2.54 -34.32
CA THR A 35 1.48 1.48 -33.90
C THR A 35 2.58 2.09 -33.05
N GLY A 36 2.95 1.42 -31.95
CA GLY A 36 4.05 1.85 -31.11
C GLY A 36 4.17 1.02 -29.83
N SER A 37 4.93 1.52 -28.85
CA SER A 37 5.20 0.76 -27.64
C SER A 37 4.00 0.78 -26.69
N PHE A 38 3.88 -0.23 -25.86
CA PHE A 38 2.80 -0.36 -24.90
C PHE A 38 3.32 -1.11 -23.68
N ARG A 39 3.11 -0.54 -22.49
CA ARG A 39 3.48 -1.14 -21.21
C ARG A 39 2.26 -1.26 -20.32
N VAL A 40 2.19 -2.37 -19.61
CA VAL A 40 1.23 -2.63 -18.53
C VAL A 40 2.00 -2.84 -17.25
N THR A 41 1.60 -2.13 -16.19
CA THR A 41 2.09 -2.35 -14.83
C THR A 41 0.88 -2.55 -13.93
N ALA A 42 0.80 -3.68 -13.24
CA ALA A 42 -0.28 -4.01 -12.34
C ALA A 42 0.28 -4.42 -10.98
N GLU A 43 -0.23 -3.86 -9.89
CA GLU A 43 0.36 -4.03 -8.56
C GLU A 43 -0.66 -4.05 -7.43
N GLY A 44 -0.22 -4.39 -6.21
CA GLY A 44 -1.06 -4.51 -5.02
C GLY A 44 -1.72 -5.86 -4.86
N PHE A 45 -1.32 -6.86 -5.66
CA PHE A 45 -1.92 -8.19 -5.65
C PHE A 45 -1.72 -8.90 -4.31
N THR A 46 -2.77 -9.54 -3.81
CA THR A 46 -2.77 -10.39 -2.62
C THR A 46 -2.95 -11.87 -2.98
N SER A 47 -3.13 -12.15 -4.27
CA SER A 47 -3.28 -13.47 -4.86
C SER A 47 -2.61 -13.55 -6.22
N VAL A 48 -2.50 -14.76 -6.76
CA VAL A 48 -2.13 -14.97 -8.17
C VAL A 48 -3.17 -14.29 -9.07
N VAL A 49 -2.68 -13.57 -10.07
CA VAL A 49 -3.48 -12.86 -11.06
C VAL A 49 -3.00 -13.23 -12.46
N GLY A 50 -3.95 -13.59 -13.33
CA GLY A 50 -3.73 -13.76 -14.76
C GLY A 50 -4.06 -12.48 -15.52
N MET A 51 -3.16 -12.08 -16.42
CA MET A 51 -3.28 -10.89 -17.27
C MET A 51 -3.14 -11.25 -18.74
N GLN A 52 -4.18 -10.99 -19.53
CA GLN A 52 -4.21 -11.30 -20.95
C GLN A 52 -4.49 -10.04 -21.77
N LEU A 53 -3.58 -9.69 -22.67
CA LEU A 53 -3.85 -8.71 -23.72
C LEU A 53 -4.45 -9.43 -24.92
N LEU A 54 -5.66 -9.04 -25.32
CA LEU A 54 -6.43 -9.59 -26.41
C LEU A 54 -6.52 -8.56 -27.55
N ASP A 55 -6.37 -9.00 -28.80
CA ASP A 55 -6.62 -8.17 -29.97
C ASP A 55 -8.11 -7.99 -30.27
N SER A 56 -8.43 -7.26 -31.34
CA SER A 56 -9.79 -6.96 -31.78
C SER A 56 -10.61 -8.21 -32.16
N GLN A 57 -9.97 -9.36 -32.40
CA GLN A 57 -10.62 -10.64 -32.68
C GLN A 57 -10.72 -11.53 -31.43
N GLY A 58 -10.24 -11.06 -30.28
CA GLY A 58 -10.19 -11.83 -29.04
C GLY A 58 -9.02 -12.81 -28.96
N LYS A 59 -8.05 -12.74 -29.88
CA LYS A 59 -6.85 -13.58 -29.82
C LYS A 59 -5.88 -13.02 -28.80
N VAL A 60 -5.29 -13.90 -28.00
CA VAL A 60 -4.26 -13.55 -27.02
C VAL A 60 -3.00 -13.08 -27.73
N VAL A 61 -2.62 -11.83 -27.48
CA VAL A 61 -1.38 -11.19 -27.92
C VAL A 61 -0.29 -11.39 -26.89
N LYS A 62 -0.65 -11.30 -25.60
CA LYS A 62 0.25 -11.50 -24.47
C LYS A 62 -0.51 -12.14 -23.32
N ASP A 63 0.14 -13.05 -22.61
CA ASP A 63 -0.38 -13.72 -21.43
C ASP A 63 0.71 -13.73 -20.35
N ILE A 64 0.34 -13.37 -19.12
CA ILE A 64 1.20 -13.39 -17.94
C ILE A 64 0.39 -13.84 -16.75
N GLU A 65 0.97 -14.76 -15.99
CA GLU A 65 0.50 -15.10 -14.66
C GLU A 65 1.50 -14.55 -13.63
N THR A 66 1.01 -13.91 -12.58
CA THR A 66 1.88 -13.47 -11.49
C THR A 66 2.20 -14.66 -10.59
N ASN A 67 3.46 -14.82 -10.20
CA ASN A 67 3.88 -15.91 -9.29
C ASN A 67 3.55 -15.60 -7.82
N GLY A 68 2.45 -14.89 -7.54
CA GLY A 68 2.12 -14.35 -6.22
C GLY A 68 2.98 -13.17 -5.80
N THR A 69 3.72 -12.56 -6.73
CA THR A 69 4.35 -11.25 -6.51
C THR A 69 3.28 -10.17 -6.45
N ASN A 70 3.43 -9.19 -5.54
CA ASN A 70 2.52 -8.02 -5.44
C ASN A 70 2.54 -7.12 -6.68
N SER A 71 3.21 -7.52 -7.78
CA SER A 71 3.21 -6.83 -9.06
C SER A 71 3.41 -7.78 -10.25
N GLY A 72 2.92 -7.34 -11.40
CA GLY A 72 3.15 -7.91 -12.72
C GLY A 72 3.37 -6.80 -13.74
N THR A 73 4.30 -6.98 -14.67
CA THR A 73 4.61 -5.97 -15.69
C THR A 73 4.94 -6.60 -17.02
N PHE A 74 4.53 -5.96 -18.11
CA PHE A 74 5.01 -6.30 -19.44
C PHE A 74 5.03 -5.14 -20.41
N SER A 75 5.86 -5.28 -21.44
CA SER A 75 5.99 -4.31 -22.52
C SER A 75 5.93 -4.99 -23.88
N ILE A 76 5.42 -4.26 -24.88
CA ILE A 76 5.35 -4.65 -26.30
C ILE A 76 5.74 -3.42 -27.12
N ASP A 77 6.84 -3.48 -27.89
CA ASP A 77 7.37 -2.27 -28.56
C ASP A 77 6.65 -1.88 -29.84
N ASN A 78 5.95 -2.81 -30.49
CA ASN A 78 5.28 -2.60 -31.78
C ASN A 78 3.84 -3.08 -31.74
N LEU A 79 3.08 -2.67 -30.73
CA LEU A 79 1.65 -2.96 -30.64
C LEU A 79 0.91 -2.17 -31.72
N GLY A 80 0.17 -2.86 -32.60
CA GLY A 80 -0.46 -2.29 -33.79
C GLY A 80 -1.60 -1.29 -33.50
N ALA A 81 -1.97 -0.50 -34.50
CA ALA A 81 -3.12 0.40 -34.44
C ALA A 81 -4.46 -0.37 -34.58
N THR A 82 -5.03 -0.81 -33.46
CA THR A 82 -6.35 -1.48 -33.42
C THR A 82 -6.97 -1.40 -32.02
N ASN A 83 -8.13 -2.03 -31.84
CA ASN A 83 -8.78 -2.21 -30.56
C ASN A 83 -8.15 -3.38 -29.80
N TYR A 84 -7.98 -3.19 -28.49
CA TYR A 84 -7.48 -4.19 -27.57
C TYR A 84 -8.36 -4.31 -26.34
N ALA A 85 -8.26 -5.45 -25.68
CA ALA A 85 -8.80 -5.66 -24.35
C ALA A 85 -7.71 -6.24 -23.44
N LEU A 86 -7.39 -5.55 -22.34
CA LEU A 86 -6.61 -6.15 -21.26
C LEU A 86 -7.58 -6.79 -20.27
N LYS A 87 -7.48 -8.10 -20.12
CA LYS A 87 -8.25 -8.89 -19.18
C LYS A 87 -7.39 -9.20 -17.95
N ILE A 88 -7.90 -8.87 -16.77
CA ILE A 88 -7.32 -9.21 -15.47
C ILE A 88 -8.24 -10.24 -14.80
N SER A 89 -7.67 -11.27 -14.18
CA SER A 89 -8.44 -12.31 -13.51
C SER A 89 -7.75 -12.80 -12.24
N ALA A 90 -8.50 -12.97 -11.17
CA ALA A 90 -8.01 -13.48 -9.89
C ALA A 90 -8.80 -14.72 -9.48
N PRO A 91 -8.57 -15.89 -10.12
CA PRO A 91 -9.41 -17.06 -9.92
C PRO A 91 -9.26 -17.71 -8.54
N ALA A 92 -8.16 -17.43 -7.83
CA ALA A 92 -7.85 -18.10 -6.57
C ALA A 92 -8.50 -17.42 -5.34
N ARG A 93 -8.33 -16.10 -5.22
CA ARG A 93 -8.78 -15.30 -4.07
C ARG A 93 -9.05 -13.88 -4.51
N ASP A 94 -9.76 -13.18 -3.64
CA ASP A 94 -10.04 -11.75 -3.76
C ASP A 94 -8.74 -10.94 -3.67
N THR A 95 -8.55 -10.02 -4.62
CA THR A 95 -7.42 -9.10 -4.65
C THR A 95 -7.86 -7.74 -5.16
N ASN A 96 -7.39 -6.70 -4.49
CA ASN A 96 -7.37 -5.37 -5.09
C ASN A 96 -6.09 -5.25 -5.91
N TYR A 97 -6.09 -4.34 -6.86
CA TYR A 97 -4.89 -3.99 -7.58
C TYR A 97 -4.99 -2.57 -8.11
N GLN A 98 -3.84 -1.98 -8.39
CA GLN A 98 -3.73 -0.84 -9.29
C GLN A 98 -3.24 -1.33 -10.65
N ILE A 99 -3.70 -0.67 -11.71
CA ILE A 99 -3.27 -0.91 -13.08
C ILE A 99 -2.86 0.41 -13.72
N SER A 100 -1.76 0.37 -14.44
CA SER A 100 -1.31 1.42 -15.34
C SER A 100 -1.14 0.86 -16.75
N LEU A 101 -1.73 1.54 -17.72
CA LEU A 101 -1.61 1.28 -19.15
C LEU A 101 -0.88 2.46 -19.79
N THR A 102 0.32 2.22 -20.30
CA THR A 102 1.22 3.26 -20.80
C THR A 102 1.46 3.09 -22.30
N PRO A 103 0.86 3.92 -23.16
CA PRO A 103 1.19 3.94 -24.59
C PRO A 103 2.51 4.68 -24.84
N ASP A 104 3.29 4.23 -25.81
CA ASP A 104 4.39 4.93 -26.48
C ASP A 104 5.49 5.46 -25.54
N GLY A 105 5.73 4.76 -24.44
CA GLY A 105 6.71 5.15 -23.43
C GLY A 105 6.37 6.49 -22.77
N LYS A 106 5.10 6.89 -22.77
CA LYS A 106 4.62 8.11 -22.13
C LYS A 106 5.02 8.11 -20.66
N VAL A 107 5.75 9.15 -20.30
CA VAL A 107 6.19 9.41 -18.92
C VAL A 107 5.29 10.45 -18.29
N ASP A 108 5.31 10.50 -16.96
CA ASP A 108 4.77 11.62 -16.20
C ASP A 108 5.41 12.92 -16.73
N PRO A 109 4.60 13.91 -17.13
CA PRO A 109 5.11 15.11 -17.81
C PRO A 109 5.91 16.04 -16.89
N LEU A 110 5.76 15.89 -15.57
CA LEU A 110 6.45 16.72 -14.59
C LEU A 110 7.85 16.16 -14.28
N THR A 111 7.93 14.86 -14.04
CA THR A 111 9.15 14.18 -13.60
C THR A 111 9.92 13.56 -14.75
N GLY A 112 9.27 13.31 -15.89
CA GLY A 112 9.85 12.55 -16.99
C GLY A 112 10.01 11.06 -16.68
N LEU A 113 9.35 10.56 -15.63
CA LEU A 113 9.47 9.17 -15.16
C LEU A 113 8.25 8.34 -15.54
N GLY A 114 8.45 7.03 -15.68
CA GLY A 114 7.33 6.10 -15.83
C GLY A 114 6.42 6.14 -14.59
N VAL A 115 5.15 5.78 -14.75
CA VAL A 115 4.23 5.60 -13.63
C VAL A 115 4.69 4.40 -12.81
N ASP A 116 5.42 4.69 -11.74
CA ASP A 116 5.71 3.73 -10.68
C ASP A 116 4.65 3.93 -9.59
N SER A 117 4.15 2.81 -9.06
CA SER A 117 3.01 2.72 -8.14
C SER A 117 3.10 3.61 -6.90
N GLY A 118 1.98 3.74 -6.20
CA GLY A 118 1.86 4.46 -4.93
C GLY A 118 1.33 3.64 -3.76
N PHE A 119 1.35 2.31 -3.89
CA PHE A 119 0.71 1.38 -2.97
C PHE A 119 1.67 0.86 -1.91
N PHE A 120 1.09 0.57 -0.76
CA PHE A 120 1.75 -0.07 0.36
C PHE A 120 1.07 -1.38 0.69
N SER A 121 1.84 -2.38 1.10
CA SER A 121 1.35 -3.71 1.46
C SER A 121 1.81 -4.08 2.87
N PRO A 122 0.89 -4.30 3.82
CA PRO A 122 1.21 -4.88 5.12
C PRO A 122 1.70 -6.31 4.95
N ASP A 123 2.60 -6.73 5.82
CA ASP A 123 3.00 -8.13 5.91
C ASP A 123 1.90 -9.01 6.54
N ALA A 124 2.22 -10.28 6.78
CA ALA A 124 1.28 -11.25 7.34
C ALA A 124 0.81 -10.92 8.77
N THR A 125 1.51 -10.03 9.50
CA THR A 125 1.10 -9.59 10.84
C THR A 125 0.02 -8.52 10.81
N GLY A 126 -0.03 -7.73 9.73
CA GLY A 126 -0.90 -6.55 9.63
C GLY A 126 -0.55 -5.45 10.63
N GLN A 127 0.62 -5.49 11.28
CA GLN A 127 1.06 -4.45 12.21
C GLN A 127 2.02 -3.51 11.48
N VAL A 128 1.53 -2.35 11.08
CA VAL A 128 2.29 -1.37 10.31
C VAL A 128 2.85 -0.31 11.24
N GLY A 129 4.17 -0.27 11.39
CA GLY A 129 4.84 0.76 12.17
C GLY A 129 5.21 1.97 11.32
N PHE A 130 4.97 3.17 11.85
CA PHE A 130 5.39 4.46 11.31
C PHE A 130 6.34 5.13 12.30
N ASP A 131 7.54 5.44 11.83
CA ASP A 131 8.52 6.25 12.55
C ASP A 131 8.73 7.57 11.82
N TRP A 132 8.31 8.69 12.43
CA TRP A 132 8.47 10.01 11.85
C TRP A 132 9.89 10.50 12.08
N LEU A 133 10.66 10.69 11.01
CA LEU A 133 12.10 10.91 11.07
C LEU A 133 12.48 12.38 10.90
N HIS A 134 11.79 13.11 10.04
CA HIS A 134 12.07 14.51 9.79
C HIS A 134 10.83 15.28 9.36
N ASP A 135 10.82 16.56 9.71
CA ASP A 135 9.79 17.55 9.43
C ASP A 135 10.47 18.85 9.01
N GLY A 136 10.67 19.02 7.71
CA GLY A 136 11.28 20.23 7.13
C GLY A 136 10.26 21.28 6.68
N GLY A 137 8.98 20.93 6.67
CA GLY A 137 7.90 21.76 6.14
C GLY A 137 7.37 22.74 7.17
N ASN A 138 6.91 23.91 6.73
CA ASN A 138 6.25 24.86 7.64
C ASN A 138 4.76 24.54 7.87
N TYR A 139 4.19 23.62 7.12
CA TYR A 139 2.77 23.30 7.23
C TYR A 139 2.49 22.31 8.36
N GLN A 140 1.45 22.61 9.12
CA GLN A 140 1.04 21.82 10.27
C GLN A 140 -0.08 20.87 9.89
N GLY A 141 0.33 19.68 9.44
CA GLY A 141 -0.54 18.70 8.81
C GLY A 141 -0.79 17.42 9.59
N GLU A 142 -1.60 16.57 8.99
CA GLU A 142 -1.78 15.18 9.41
C GLU A 142 -1.44 14.22 8.28
N VAL A 143 -0.76 13.14 8.63
CA VAL A 143 -0.53 11.99 7.74
C VAL A 143 -1.48 10.88 8.15
N ALA A 144 -2.14 10.29 7.17
CA ALA A 144 -3.05 9.17 7.34
C ALA A 144 -2.74 8.02 6.39
N ILE A 145 -3.15 6.84 6.82
CA ILE A 145 -3.23 5.65 5.97
C ILE A 145 -4.67 5.19 5.84
N PHE A 146 -5.02 4.69 4.66
CA PHE A 146 -6.34 4.11 4.42
C PHE A 146 -6.25 2.89 3.50
N SER A 147 -7.02 1.86 3.82
CA SER A 147 -7.22 0.71 2.97
C SER A 147 -7.80 1.15 1.63
N VAL A 148 -7.31 0.59 0.54
CA VAL A 148 -7.84 0.84 -0.80
C VAL A 148 -8.94 -0.15 -1.21
N GLN A 149 -9.26 -1.13 -0.36
CA GLN A 149 -10.26 -2.14 -0.68
C GLN A 149 -11.66 -1.52 -0.86
N GLY A 150 -12.32 -1.75 -1.99
CA GLY A 150 -13.63 -1.16 -2.22
C GLY A 150 -13.59 0.32 -2.61
N MET A 151 -12.41 0.87 -2.92
CA MET A 151 -12.25 2.25 -3.40
C MET A 151 -12.47 2.38 -4.92
N GLU A 152 -12.46 1.27 -5.66
CA GLU A 152 -12.69 1.21 -7.11
C GLU A 152 -14.04 1.76 -7.57
N LYS A 153 -15.01 1.82 -6.64
CA LYS A 153 -16.32 2.44 -6.89
C LYS A 153 -16.29 3.97 -6.93
N PHE A 154 -15.17 4.60 -6.55
CA PHE A 154 -14.99 6.05 -6.58
C PHE A 154 -13.91 6.41 -7.59
N ALA A 155 -14.13 7.48 -8.36
CA ALA A 155 -13.10 8.01 -9.24
C ALA A 155 -11.91 8.52 -8.38
N PRO A 156 -10.67 8.09 -8.63
CA PRO A 156 -9.50 8.60 -7.91
C PRO A 156 -9.44 10.12 -7.92
N GLY A 157 -9.21 10.74 -6.76
CA GLY A 157 -9.17 12.21 -6.61
C GLY A 157 -10.53 12.90 -6.52
N SER A 158 -11.64 12.21 -6.81
CA SER A 158 -12.99 12.78 -6.63
C SER A 158 -13.29 13.12 -5.16
N PRO A 159 -14.20 14.08 -4.89
CA PRO A 159 -14.61 14.40 -3.53
C PRO A 159 -15.15 13.19 -2.77
N GLU A 160 -15.81 12.26 -3.44
CA GLU A 160 -16.30 11.01 -2.85
C GLU A 160 -15.16 10.09 -2.44
N PHE A 161 -14.13 9.95 -3.29
CA PHE A 161 -12.91 9.20 -2.98
C PHE A 161 -12.20 9.80 -1.77
N ILE A 162 -11.97 11.12 -1.80
CA ILE A 162 -11.28 11.85 -0.72
C ILE A 162 -12.05 11.75 0.60
N LYS A 163 -13.38 11.91 0.56
CA LYS A 163 -14.21 11.79 1.75
C LYS A 163 -14.18 10.38 2.33
N GLU A 164 -14.24 9.35 1.49
CA GLU A 164 -14.14 7.96 1.96
C GLU A 164 -12.75 7.65 2.52
N ALA A 165 -11.68 8.11 1.88
CA ALA A 165 -10.31 7.96 2.39
C ALA A 165 -10.17 8.59 3.78
N ALA A 166 -10.65 9.82 3.96
CA ALA A 166 -10.67 10.51 5.24
C ALA A 166 -11.54 9.77 6.28
N ARG A 167 -12.72 9.28 5.90
CA ARG A 167 -13.60 8.49 6.79
C ARG A 167 -12.90 7.23 7.29
N ARG A 168 -12.17 6.54 6.41
CA ARG A 168 -11.41 5.33 6.75
C ARG A 168 -10.26 5.65 7.69
N ALA A 169 -9.49 6.70 7.41
CA ALA A 169 -8.41 7.16 8.28
C ALA A 169 -8.91 7.51 9.69
N LEU A 170 -10.04 8.21 9.80
CA LEU A 170 -10.66 8.58 11.08
C LEU A 170 -11.32 7.41 11.82
N SER A 171 -11.48 6.25 11.17
CA SER A 171 -12.13 5.09 11.79
C SER A 171 -11.28 4.43 12.88
N ASN A 172 -9.97 4.70 12.87
CA ASN A 172 -9.00 4.13 13.80
C ASN A 172 -9.11 2.59 13.88
N SER A 173 -9.18 1.96 12.71
CA SER A 173 -9.44 0.53 12.54
C SER A 173 -8.61 -0.03 11.40
N ILE A 174 -8.77 -1.32 11.08
CA ILE A 174 -8.11 -1.95 9.92
C ILE A 174 -8.40 -1.27 8.56
N PHE A 175 -9.37 -0.36 8.50
CA PHE A 175 -9.62 0.47 7.33
C PHE A 175 -8.70 1.68 7.22
N GLY A 176 -8.09 2.16 8.30
CA GLY A 176 -7.22 3.32 8.29
C GLY A 176 -7.04 3.98 9.65
N HIS A 177 -6.01 4.83 9.69
CA HIS A 177 -5.56 5.55 10.88
C HIS A 177 -4.99 6.92 10.47
N VAL A 178 -5.11 7.90 11.36
CA VAL A 178 -4.20 9.06 11.39
C VAL A 178 -2.91 8.61 12.07
N VAL A 179 -1.79 8.67 11.36
CA VAL A 179 -0.50 8.09 11.78
C VAL A 179 0.51 9.13 12.24
N ILE A 180 0.39 10.38 11.81
CA ILE A 180 1.20 11.52 12.28
C ILE A 180 0.27 12.73 12.40
N SER A 181 0.43 13.50 13.47
CA SER A 181 -0.26 14.78 13.69
C SER A 181 0.76 15.81 14.14
N ASP A 182 1.32 16.57 13.20
CA ASP A 182 2.33 17.59 13.48
C ASP A 182 1.89 18.61 14.56
N PRO A 183 0.63 19.11 14.59
CA PRO A 183 0.20 20.05 15.63
C PRO A 183 0.39 19.59 17.08
N THR A 184 0.62 18.29 17.31
CA THR A 184 0.73 17.68 18.63
C THR A 184 1.92 16.74 18.82
N GLU A 185 2.68 16.46 17.76
CA GLU A 185 3.75 15.46 17.75
C GLU A 185 5.03 16.07 17.16
N GLY A 186 6.14 15.33 17.22
CA GLY A 186 7.36 15.72 16.53
C GLY A 186 8.10 14.53 15.95
N ALA A 187 8.89 14.79 14.91
CA ALA A 187 9.83 13.86 14.30
C ALA A 187 11.01 13.54 15.23
N ASN A 188 11.66 12.42 14.94
CA ASN A 188 12.76 11.85 15.70
C ASN A 188 13.90 12.87 15.91
N PRO A 189 14.24 13.23 17.16
CA PRO A 189 15.22 14.26 17.45
C PRO A 189 16.64 13.90 17.00
N LEU A 190 16.91 12.63 16.63
CA LEU A 190 18.18 12.21 16.06
C LEU A 190 18.52 12.90 14.73
N PHE A 191 17.53 13.46 14.02
CA PHE A 191 17.69 14.07 12.70
C PHE A 191 17.26 15.54 12.64
N ASN A 192 17.06 16.20 13.78
CA ASN A 192 16.74 17.63 13.81
C ASN A 192 17.86 18.46 13.14
N GLY A 193 17.49 19.38 12.24
CA GLY A 193 18.45 20.27 11.58
C GLY A 193 19.42 19.59 10.61
N SER A 194 19.28 18.28 10.41
CA SER A 194 20.35 17.44 9.85
C SER A 194 20.16 17.18 8.34
N LEU A 195 18.99 17.51 7.79
CA LEU A 195 18.65 17.26 6.38
C LEU A 195 18.66 18.54 5.53
N GLY A 196 19.48 19.52 5.88
CA GLY A 196 19.61 20.77 5.13
C GLY A 196 18.79 21.92 5.71
N GLU A 197 17.73 21.61 6.46
CA GLU A 197 16.85 22.59 7.09
C GLU A 197 16.56 22.27 8.56
N ALA A 198 16.03 23.27 9.28
CA ALA A 198 15.59 23.11 10.66
C ALA A 198 14.35 22.22 10.72
N ASN A 199 14.15 21.56 11.85
CA ASN A 199 12.93 20.83 12.09
C ASN A 199 11.83 21.77 12.62
N TYR A 200 10.60 21.66 12.08
CA TYR A 200 9.45 22.52 12.40
C TYR A 200 8.40 21.91 13.35
N ASN A 201 8.72 20.76 13.96
CA ASN A 201 7.88 20.05 14.93
C ASN A 201 7.18 20.99 15.92
N GLN A 202 5.89 20.77 16.17
CA GLN A 202 5.18 21.46 17.26
C GLN A 202 5.17 20.69 18.59
N GLY A 203 5.39 19.37 18.56
CA GLY A 203 5.32 18.50 19.71
C GLY A 203 6.55 17.63 19.94
N ASP A 204 6.43 16.72 20.91
CA ASP A 204 7.48 15.78 21.28
C ASP A 204 7.41 14.50 20.42
N TYR A 205 8.59 13.95 20.11
CA TYR A 205 8.69 12.62 19.51
C TYR A 205 8.32 11.53 20.51
N SER A 206 7.28 10.76 20.17
CA SER A 206 6.74 9.68 21.02
C SER A 206 7.23 8.28 20.65
N GLY A 207 8.24 8.17 19.78
CA GLY A 207 8.67 6.88 19.23
C GLY A 207 7.89 6.46 17.99
N ALA A 208 8.35 5.41 17.33
CA ALA A 208 7.61 4.76 16.27
C ALA A 208 6.27 4.22 16.80
N LYS A 209 5.18 4.50 16.07
CA LYS A 209 3.81 4.07 16.40
C LYS A 209 3.41 2.90 15.51
N THR A 210 2.62 1.97 16.04
CA THR A 210 2.16 0.78 15.31
C THR A 210 0.64 0.79 15.15
N PHE A 211 0.18 0.51 13.93
CA PHE A 211 -1.21 0.57 13.53
C PHE A 211 -1.64 -0.76 12.90
N ALA A 212 -2.87 -1.18 13.18
CA ALA A 212 -3.41 -2.41 12.64
C ALA A 212 -4.01 -2.16 11.25
N MET A 213 -3.46 -2.82 10.23
CA MET A 213 -4.01 -2.87 8.87
C MET A 213 -4.36 -4.31 8.53
N LYS A 214 -5.23 -4.50 7.54
CA LYS A 214 -5.61 -5.86 7.11
C LYS A 214 -4.40 -6.54 6.44
N PRO A 215 -3.92 -7.69 6.94
CA PRO A 215 -2.74 -8.36 6.41
C PRO A 215 -2.86 -8.63 4.91
N GLY A 216 -1.80 -8.33 4.16
CA GLY A 216 -1.73 -8.53 2.72
C GLY A 216 -2.56 -7.57 1.88
N GLU A 217 -3.47 -6.77 2.44
CA GLU A 217 -4.30 -5.85 1.65
C GLU A 217 -3.68 -4.46 1.50
N GLY A 218 -3.73 -3.94 0.27
CA GLY A 218 -3.14 -2.65 -0.07
C GLY A 218 -3.72 -1.48 0.73
N PHE A 219 -2.86 -0.53 1.08
CA PHE A 219 -3.23 0.78 1.59
C PHE A 219 -2.47 1.88 0.87
N ALA A 220 -2.95 3.11 1.02
CA ALA A 220 -2.31 4.31 0.51
C ALA A 220 -2.04 5.28 1.67
N VAL A 221 -1.08 6.18 1.46
CA VAL A 221 -0.74 7.29 2.37
C VAL A 221 -1.41 8.55 1.84
N MET A 222 -1.94 9.36 2.76
CA MET A 222 -2.53 10.67 2.52
C MET A 222 -1.92 11.68 3.47
N LEU A 223 -1.32 12.75 2.94
CA LEU A 223 -0.91 13.93 3.68
C LEU A 223 -1.97 15.02 3.49
N VAL A 224 -2.51 15.54 4.59
CA VAL A 224 -3.26 16.81 4.62
C VAL A 224 -2.26 17.87 5.03
N PRO A 225 -1.76 18.72 4.11
CA PRO A 225 -0.56 19.49 4.40
C PRO A 225 -0.75 20.52 5.52
N ASN A 226 -1.79 21.35 5.44
CA ASN A 226 -2.05 22.40 6.43
C ASN A 226 -3.43 22.26 7.09
N GLY A 227 -3.65 21.15 7.78
CA GLY A 227 -4.91 20.89 8.49
C GLY A 227 -5.05 19.43 8.91
N THR A 228 -6.25 19.09 9.39
CA THR A 228 -6.55 17.74 9.88
C THR A 228 -7.30 16.90 8.84
N VAL A 229 -7.23 15.58 8.99
CA VAL A 229 -8.08 14.63 8.26
C VAL A 229 -9.56 14.88 8.57
N GLN A 230 -9.88 15.38 9.76
CA GLN A 230 -11.25 15.78 10.11
C GLN A 230 -11.71 16.99 9.29
N ASP A 231 -10.85 17.98 9.05
CA ASP A 231 -11.15 19.11 8.15
C ASP A 231 -11.41 18.62 6.73
N LEU A 232 -10.58 17.68 6.24
CA LEU A 232 -10.74 17.10 4.92
C LEU A 232 -12.02 16.27 4.79
N PHE A 233 -12.38 15.49 5.80
CA PHE A 233 -13.65 14.75 5.81
C PHE A 233 -14.86 15.70 5.74
N ASN A 234 -14.78 16.83 6.44
CA ASN A 234 -15.83 17.85 6.44
C ASN A 234 -15.88 18.62 5.11
N ASN A 235 -14.73 18.86 4.48
CA ASN A 235 -14.61 19.54 3.20
C ASN A 235 -13.69 18.76 2.22
N PRO A 236 -14.21 17.74 1.52
CA PRO A 236 -13.40 16.92 0.62
C PRO A 236 -12.97 17.66 -0.66
N ASN A 237 -13.49 18.86 -0.90
CA ASN A 237 -13.10 19.74 -2.01
C ASN A 237 -12.01 20.75 -1.60
N ALA A 238 -11.36 20.56 -0.45
CA ALA A 238 -10.30 21.43 0.01
C ALA A 238 -9.21 21.56 -1.07
N GLY A 239 -8.91 22.80 -1.44
CA GLY A 239 -7.85 23.15 -2.39
C GLY A 239 -6.64 23.77 -1.69
N GLY A 240 -5.68 24.28 -2.49
CA GLY A 240 -4.51 24.98 -1.95
C GLY A 240 -3.65 24.10 -1.05
N ASP A 241 -3.20 24.68 0.07
CA ASP A 241 -2.41 24.03 1.12
C ASP A 241 -3.20 23.01 1.97
N LYS A 242 -4.50 22.89 1.76
CA LYS A 242 -5.36 21.87 2.39
C LYS A 242 -5.76 20.75 1.45
N ARG A 243 -5.32 20.81 0.18
CA ARG A 243 -5.57 19.74 -0.79
C ARG A 243 -4.80 18.49 -0.34
N PRO A 244 -5.44 17.32 -0.23
CA PRO A 244 -4.75 16.11 0.16
C PRO A 244 -3.74 15.69 -0.92
N LEU A 245 -2.56 15.28 -0.46
CA LEU A 245 -1.49 14.74 -1.25
C LEU A 245 -1.46 13.23 -1.03
N LEU A 246 -1.69 12.46 -2.09
CA LEU A 246 -1.84 11.01 -2.02
C LEU A 246 -0.59 10.32 -2.55
N SER A 247 -0.24 9.18 -1.96
CA SER A 247 0.86 8.35 -2.46
C SER A 247 0.57 7.74 -3.83
N LEU A 248 -0.71 7.60 -4.20
CA LEU A 248 -1.19 6.97 -5.43
C LEU A 248 -0.79 7.77 -6.68
N SER A 249 -0.29 7.09 -7.71
CA SER A 249 0.11 7.74 -8.97
C SER A 249 -1.05 7.68 -9.98
N SER A 250 -1.57 8.79 -10.48
CA SER A 250 -2.48 8.81 -11.66
C SER A 250 -2.17 10.00 -12.59
N LEU A 251 -2.68 9.99 -13.82
CA LEU A 251 -2.30 10.97 -14.86
C LEU A 251 -3.49 11.74 -15.48
N ASN A 252 -4.58 11.98 -14.73
CA ASN A 252 -5.57 12.97 -15.18
C ASN A 252 -5.06 14.40 -14.91
N PRO A 253 -4.76 15.22 -15.94
CA PRO A 253 -4.23 16.57 -15.76
C PRO A 253 -5.17 17.54 -15.04
N ASP A 254 -6.49 17.26 -15.02
CA ASP A 254 -7.47 18.08 -14.27
C ASP A 254 -7.54 17.69 -12.77
N ASP A 255 -7.08 16.49 -12.40
CA ASP A 255 -7.18 15.92 -11.04
C ASP A 255 -5.81 15.64 -10.39
N ALA A 256 -4.72 16.13 -11.00
CA ALA A 256 -3.31 16.06 -10.59
C ALA A 256 -2.98 15.14 -9.40
N PHE A 257 -2.58 13.92 -9.74
CA PHE A 257 -1.63 13.18 -8.93
C PHE A 257 -0.24 13.42 -9.52
N LEU A 258 0.74 13.45 -8.63
CA LEU A 258 2.08 13.86 -8.97
C LEU A 258 2.96 12.65 -8.77
N SER A 259 3.38 12.02 -9.88
CA SER A 259 4.52 11.12 -9.78
C SER A 259 5.63 11.88 -9.06
N GLY A 260 6.17 11.29 -8.00
CA GLY A 260 7.12 11.98 -7.13
C GLY A 260 6.51 12.94 -6.12
N GLN A 261 5.23 12.87 -5.74
CA GLN A 261 4.82 13.52 -4.47
C GLN A 261 5.48 12.85 -3.26
N ILE A 262 5.67 11.53 -3.38
CA ILE A 262 6.35 10.67 -2.43
C ILE A 262 7.50 9.96 -3.16
N ALA A 263 8.63 9.83 -2.47
CA ALA A 263 9.82 9.18 -2.98
C ALA A 263 10.33 8.12 -2.00
N ASP A 264 10.82 7.00 -2.52
CA ASP A 264 11.55 5.99 -1.75
C ASP A 264 13.01 6.45 -1.60
N VAL A 265 13.40 6.67 -0.35
CA VAL A 265 14.71 7.19 0.03
C VAL A 265 15.82 6.18 -0.23
N THR A 266 15.50 4.88 -0.15
CA THR A 266 16.51 3.81 -0.14
C THR A 266 16.35 2.80 -1.27
N GLY A 267 15.21 2.82 -1.97
CA GLY A 267 14.79 1.80 -2.93
C GLY A 267 14.34 0.49 -2.28
N SER A 268 14.26 0.43 -0.94
CA SER A 268 13.88 -0.77 -0.19
C SER A 268 12.37 -0.88 0.09
N GLY A 269 11.62 0.18 -0.21
CA GLY A 269 10.20 0.29 0.10
C GLY A 269 9.92 0.48 1.60
N LYS A 270 10.88 1.02 2.36
CA LYS A 270 10.77 1.19 3.82
C LYS A 270 10.85 2.65 4.27
N ALA A 271 11.72 3.46 3.69
CA ALA A 271 11.86 4.86 4.05
C ALA A 271 11.35 5.75 2.92
N PHE A 272 10.51 6.70 3.27
CA PHE A 272 9.81 7.55 2.32
C PHE A 272 9.97 9.01 2.70
N ALA A 273 10.03 9.84 1.67
CA ALA A 273 10.15 11.27 1.75
C ALA A 273 9.04 11.91 0.91
N MET A 274 8.40 12.93 1.43
CA MET A 274 7.28 13.61 0.78
C MET A 274 7.47 15.12 0.88
N GLU A 275 7.05 15.81 -0.17
CA GLU A 275 6.82 17.24 -0.10
C GLU A 275 5.42 17.52 0.50
N ASP A 276 5.29 18.58 1.28
CA ASP A 276 4.01 19.07 1.79
C ASP A 276 3.31 20.03 0.81
N GLN A 277 4.04 20.44 -0.23
CA GLN A 277 3.53 21.15 -1.39
C GLN A 277 3.46 20.25 -2.61
N ARG A 278 2.60 20.64 -3.54
CA ARG A 278 2.50 19.98 -4.85
C ARG A 278 3.79 20.17 -5.64
N VAL A 279 4.43 19.07 -6.01
CA VAL A 279 5.67 19.05 -6.81
C VAL A 279 5.54 19.63 -8.22
N ASP A 280 4.34 19.76 -8.79
CA ASP A 280 4.10 20.50 -10.04
C ASP A 280 3.79 21.99 -9.85
N GLN A 281 3.86 22.48 -8.62
CA GLN A 281 3.59 23.87 -8.27
C GLN A 281 4.78 24.47 -7.51
N GLY A 282 4.52 25.08 -6.35
CA GLY A 282 5.48 25.87 -5.59
C GLY A 282 6.49 25.07 -4.77
N SER A 283 6.38 23.74 -4.77
CA SER A 283 7.31 22.83 -4.09
C SER A 283 8.74 23.05 -4.58
N ASP A 284 9.65 22.95 -3.62
CA ASP A 284 11.03 23.33 -3.79
C ASP A 284 11.95 22.10 -3.97
N LYS A 285 11.33 20.90 -3.93
CA LYS A 285 11.79 19.59 -4.40
C LYS A 285 12.98 19.03 -3.63
N ASP A 286 13.13 19.36 -2.36
CA ASP A 286 14.13 18.74 -1.51
C ASP A 286 13.67 17.49 -0.79
N TYR A 287 12.35 17.23 -0.75
CA TYR A 287 11.73 16.07 -0.13
C TYR A 287 12.09 15.93 1.35
N ASN A 288 12.35 17.03 2.06
CA ASN A 288 12.63 17.00 3.49
C ASN A 288 11.37 17.27 4.33
N ASP A 289 10.27 17.77 3.72
CA ASP A 289 9.09 18.25 4.46
C ASP A 289 8.50 17.17 5.37
N LEU A 290 8.44 15.93 4.88
CA LEU A 290 8.01 14.77 5.67
C LEU A 290 8.86 13.56 5.31
N VAL A 291 9.66 13.08 6.26
CA VAL A 291 10.43 11.83 6.11
C VAL A 291 9.99 10.82 7.16
N PHE A 292 9.61 9.62 6.74
CA PHE A 292 9.20 8.55 7.65
C PHE A 292 9.74 7.19 7.24
N ASN A 293 9.84 6.28 8.21
CA ASN A 293 10.19 4.89 8.00
C ASN A 293 9.05 3.94 8.37
N LEU A 294 8.93 2.87 7.60
CA LEU A 294 7.92 1.84 7.72
C LEU A 294 8.51 0.53 8.25
N THR A 295 7.78 -0.08 9.16
CA THR A 295 7.97 -1.47 9.58
C THR A 295 6.68 -2.25 9.40
N GLY A 296 6.78 -3.57 9.20
CA GLY A 296 5.61 -4.44 8.97
C GLY A 296 4.83 -4.16 7.67
N ALA A 297 5.31 -3.27 6.80
CA ALA A 297 4.79 -3.04 5.45
C ALA A 297 5.90 -2.69 4.46
N THR A 298 5.65 -2.87 3.17
CA THR A 298 6.50 -2.33 2.09
C THR A 298 5.69 -1.44 1.18
N GLY A 299 6.23 -0.27 0.86
CA GLY A 299 5.69 0.60 -0.17
C GLY A 299 6.48 0.55 -1.45
N LYS A 300 5.94 1.17 -2.48
CA LYS A 300 6.66 1.49 -3.69
C LYS A 300 6.39 2.95 -4.02
N ALA A 301 7.45 3.63 -4.40
CA ALA A 301 7.45 5.00 -4.87
C ALA A 301 8.65 5.17 -5.80
N VAL A 302 8.69 6.29 -6.52
CA VAL A 302 9.86 6.66 -7.30
C VAL A 302 11.08 6.82 -6.38
N SER A 303 12.27 6.43 -6.84
CA SER A 303 13.50 6.65 -6.08
C SER A 303 13.78 8.16 -5.92
N ILE A 304 14.18 8.57 -4.71
CA ILE A 304 14.48 9.97 -4.38
C ILE A 304 15.54 10.58 -5.31
N ASP A 305 16.57 9.82 -5.69
CA ASP A 305 17.64 10.26 -6.61
C ASP A 305 17.13 10.74 -7.98
N LYS A 306 15.91 10.36 -8.36
CA LYS A 306 15.30 10.75 -9.63
C LYS A 306 14.48 12.03 -9.55
N VAL A 307 14.09 12.47 -8.35
CA VAL A 307 13.09 13.54 -8.17
C VAL A 307 13.58 14.69 -7.30
N ILE A 308 14.53 14.44 -6.40
CA ILE A 308 15.11 15.48 -5.55
C ILE A 308 15.91 16.51 -6.37
N ASP A 309 15.81 17.80 -6.02
CA ASP A 309 16.68 18.84 -6.55
C ASP A 309 18.13 18.51 -6.16
N PRO A 310 19.04 18.31 -7.12
CA PRO A 310 20.43 17.97 -6.82
C PRO A 310 21.15 18.97 -5.92
N ASN A 311 20.71 20.23 -5.87
CA ASN A 311 21.29 21.29 -5.03
C ASN A 311 20.79 21.23 -3.58
N LYS A 312 19.69 20.52 -3.33
CA LYS A 312 19.08 20.36 -2.00
C LYS A 312 19.12 18.92 -1.52
N ASP A 313 19.90 18.08 -2.19
CA ASP A 313 19.98 16.67 -1.93
C ASP A 313 20.60 16.36 -0.56
N TRP A 314 19.72 16.25 0.43
CA TRP A 314 20.09 16.00 1.81
C TRP A 314 20.58 14.58 2.05
N THR A 315 20.30 13.64 1.13
CA THR A 315 20.77 12.24 1.23
C THR A 315 22.31 12.16 1.23
N LYS A 316 22.96 13.18 0.66
CA LYS A 316 24.43 13.33 0.58
C LYS A 316 25.03 14.00 1.82
N LEU A 317 24.22 14.67 2.63
CA LEU A 317 24.65 15.31 3.88
C LEU A 317 24.88 14.27 4.99
N ASP A 318 25.61 14.65 6.02
CA ASP A 318 25.91 13.74 7.14
C ASP A 318 24.64 13.27 7.86
N GLY A 319 23.64 14.15 7.99
CA GLY A 319 22.34 13.79 8.52
C GLY A 319 21.58 12.80 7.65
N GLY A 320 21.56 12.99 6.33
CA GLY A 320 20.94 12.07 5.40
C GLY A 320 21.60 10.69 5.41
N LYS A 321 22.94 10.64 5.41
CA LYS A 321 23.68 9.37 5.56
C LYS A 321 23.35 8.66 6.87
N LYS A 322 23.28 9.40 7.98
CA LYS A 322 22.90 8.86 9.29
C LYS A 322 21.46 8.34 9.29
N LEU A 323 20.53 9.04 8.63
CA LEU A 323 19.14 8.61 8.48
C LEU A 323 19.06 7.33 7.65
N ILE A 324 19.74 7.29 6.50
CA ILE A 324 19.82 6.12 5.65
C ILE A 324 20.41 4.93 6.43
N GLU A 325 21.46 5.13 7.21
CA GLU A 325 22.03 4.07 8.05
C GLU A 325 21.06 3.60 9.15
N TYR A 326 20.23 4.50 9.67
CA TYR A 326 19.23 4.19 10.70
C TYR A 326 18.09 3.33 10.15
N VAL A 327 17.59 3.64 8.94
CA VAL A 327 16.48 2.91 8.30
C VAL A 327 16.96 1.68 7.53
N THR A 328 18.24 1.61 7.19
CA THR A 328 18.82 0.43 6.54
C THR A 328 18.95 -0.69 7.56
N PRO A 329 18.41 -1.89 7.27
CA PRO A 329 18.55 -3.04 8.17
C PRO A 329 20.02 -3.34 8.48
N LYS A 330 20.42 -3.24 9.74
CA LYS A 330 21.75 -3.64 10.21
C LYS A 330 21.81 -5.18 10.32
N THR A 331 22.13 -5.85 9.19
CA THR A 331 22.41 -7.30 9.00
C THR A 331 21.20 -8.24 8.79
N PRO A 332 21.40 -9.38 8.07
CA PRO A 332 20.61 -9.77 6.90
C PRO A 332 19.34 -10.52 7.28
N VAL A 333 18.40 -10.59 6.33
CA VAL A 333 17.36 -11.63 6.29
C VAL A 333 18.05 -12.98 6.53
N VAL A 334 17.86 -13.56 7.71
CA VAL A 334 18.13 -14.98 7.92
C VAL A 334 17.12 -15.70 7.04
N THR A 335 17.49 -15.99 5.79
CA THR A 335 16.86 -17.11 5.09
C THR A 335 17.03 -18.31 6.02
N PRO A 336 15.96 -18.95 6.52
CA PRO A 336 16.13 -20.26 7.13
C PRO A 336 16.93 -21.12 6.14
N PRO A 337 17.90 -21.93 6.60
CA PRO A 337 18.70 -22.73 5.69
C PRO A 337 17.74 -23.50 4.79
N VAL A 338 17.94 -23.36 3.47
CA VAL A 338 17.33 -24.21 2.47
C VAL A 338 17.54 -25.63 2.98
N ALA A 339 16.46 -26.32 3.32
CA ALA A 339 16.53 -27.75 3.58
C ALA A 339 17.17 -28.37 2.35
N THR A 340 18.39 -28.87 2.49
CA THR A 340 19.02 -29.71 1.48
C THR A 340 18.02 -30.80 1.14
N PRO A 341 17.76 -31.07 -0.16
CA PRO A 341 16.94 -32.21 -0.53
C PRO A 341 17.51 -33.44 0.16
N ILE A 342 16.73 -34.05 1.05
CA ILE A 342 17.06 -35.34 1.61
C ILE A 342 17.00 -36.29 0.42
N GLU A 343 18.17 -36.71 -0.05
CA GLU A 343 18.30 -37.75 -1.05
C GLU A 343 17.49 -38.96 -0.55
N PRO A 344 16.53 -39.50 -1.32
CA PRO A 344 15.73 -40.61 -0.86
C PRO A 344 16.67 -41.79 -0.58
N LYS A 345 16.81 -42.13 0.70
CA LYS A 345 17.52 -43.32 1.14
C LYS A 345 16.93 -44.52 0.38
N PRO A 346 17.75 -45.36 -0.27
CA PRO A 346 17.24 -46.52 -1.00
C PRO A 346 16.43 -47.41 -0.05
N PRO A 347 15.37 -48.08 -0.54
CA PRO A 347 14.49 -48.90 0.30
C PRO A 347 15.32 -49.94 1.04
N VAL A 348 15.37 -49.82 2.37
CA VAL A 348 15.90 -50.89 3.21
C VAL A 348 14.83 -51.98 3.22
N THR A 349 15.14 -53.12 2.61
CA THR A 349 14.34 -54.32 2.72
C THR A 349 14.15 -54.67 4.20
N PRO A 350 12.91 -54.82 4.71
CA PRO A 350 12.72 -55.17 6.10
C PRO A 350 13.27 -56.59 6.37
N PRO A 351 14.04 -56.80 7.45
CA PRO A 351 14.41 -58.13 7.87
C PRO A 351 13.18 -58.93 8.32
N VAL A 352 13.18 -60.22 7.95
CA VAL A 352 12.17 -61.21 8.34
C VAL A 352 11.96 -61.18 9.86
N ALA A 353 10.72 -60.97 10.28
CA ALA A 353 10.34 -60.99 11.69
C ALA A 353 10.48 -62.41 12.26
N THR A 354 11.25 -62.55 13.33
CA THR A 354 11.18 -63.71 14.23
C THR A 354 9.96 -63.59 15.14
N PRO A 355 9.27 -64.69 15.49
CA PRO A 355 8.05 -64.62 16.30
C PRO A 355 8.37 -64.24 17.74
N VAL A 356 7.71 -63.21 18.27
CA VAL A 356 7.73 -62.86 19.70
C VAL A 356 6.48 -63.42 20.37
N GLU A 357 6.69 -64.17 21.45
CA GLU A 357 5.67 -64.82 22.28
C GLU A 357 4.79 -63.78 23.03
N PRO A 358 3.46 -63.98 23.13
CA PRO A 358 2.57 -62.97 23.71
C PRO A 358 2.63 -62.95 25.24
N LYS A 359 2.87 -61.77 25.82
CA LYS A 359 2.75 -61.50 27.26
C LYS A 359 1.31 -61.06 27.62
N PRO A 360 0.74 -61.45 28.77
CA PRO A 360 -0.66 -61.18 29.08
C PRO A 360 -0.93 -59.69 29.40
N PRO A 361 -2.16 -59.19 29.18
CA PRO A 361 -2.51 -57.79 29.35
C PRO A 361 -2.61 -57.39 30.83
N VAL A 362 -2.09 -56.20 31.16
CA VAL A 362 -2.28 -55.53 32.46
C VAL A 362 -3.56 -54.70 32.39
N ALA A 363 -4.41 -54.82 33.42
CA ALA A 363 -5.69 -54.12 33.54
C ALA A 363 -5.53 -52.59 33.67
N ILE A 364 -6.38 -51.86 32.96
CA ILE A 364 -6.46 -50.38 32.99
C ILE A 364 -7.46 -49.98 34.09
N ALA A 365 -7.04 -49.13 35.03
CA ALA A 365 -7.94 -48.53 36.02
C ALA A 365 -8.76 -47.37 35.40
N PRO A 366 -10.01 -47.10 35.87
CA PRO A 366 -10.86 -46.09 35.25
C PRO A 366 -10.37 -44.67 35.56
N VAL A 367 -10.39 -43.80 34.54
CA VAL A 367 -10.11 -42.37 34.66
C VAL A 367 -11.39 -41.65 35.11
N GLU A 368 -11.34 -40.93 36.23
CA GLU A 368 -12.45 -40.08 36.70
C GLU A 368 -12.65 -38.85 35.77
N PRO A 369 -13.89 -38.46 35.46
CA PRO A 369 -14.17 -37.27 34.64
C PRO A 369 -13.97 -35.97 35.44
N LYS A 370 -13.31 -34.99 34.84
CA LYS A 370 -13.15 -33.62 35.37
C LYS A 370 -14.51 -32.87 35.41
N PRO A 371 -14.73 -31.94 36.36
CA PRO A 371 -15.98 -31.20 36.45
C PRO A 371 -16.12 -30.16 35.34
N ILE A 372 -17.34 -30.00 34.84
CA ILE A 372 -17.76 -28.97 33.90
C ILE A 372 -17.89 -27.64 34.66
N VAL A 373 -17.24 -26.58 34.18
CA VAL A 373 -17.39 -25.22 34.70
C VAL A 373 -18.50 -24.52 33.92
N GLU A 374 -19.59 -24.16 34.59
CA GLU A 374 -20.67 -23.36 34.00
C GLU A 374 -20.25 -21.89 33.86
N PRO A 375 -20.72 -21.17 32.82
CA PRO A 375 -20.45 -19.75 32.64
C PRO A 375 -21.23 -18.89 33.65
N PRO A 376 -20.71 -17.70 34.02
CA PRO A 376 -21.33 -16.85 35.04
C PRO A 376 -22.66 -16.25 34.58
N VAL A 377 -23.62 -16.24 35.50
CA VAL A 377 -24.95 -15.62 35.38
C VAL A 377 -24.81 -14.09 35.30
N ALA A 378 -25.43 -13.47 34.30
CA ALA A 378 -25.48 -12.02 34.17
C ALA A 378 -26.34 -11.39 35.30
N THR A 379 -25.82 -10.36 35.96
CA THR A 379 -26.56 -9.54 36.92
C THR A 379 -27.60 -8.65 36.22
N PRO A 380 -28.77 -8.38 36.83
CA PRO A 380 -29.78 -7.50 36.24
C PRO A 380 -29.29 -6.04 36.19
N VAL A 381 -29.47 -5.38 35.04
CA VAL A 381 -29.21 -3.95 34.86
C VAL A 381 -30.39 -3.16 35.44
N GLU A 382 -30.11 -2.24 36.36
CA GLU A 382 -31.08 -1.30 36.93
C GLU A 382 -31.54 -0.29 35.86
N PRO A 383 -32.85 0.02 35.73
CA PRO A 383 -33.32 0.98 34.73
C PRO A 383 -32.94 2.42 35.09
N LYS A 384 -32.41 3.17 34.12
CA LYS A 384 -32.14 4.61 34.23
C LYS A 384 -33.46 5.40 34.41
N PRO A 385 -33.46 6.49 35.20
CA PRO A 385 -34.65 7.33 35.36
C PRO A 385 -34.94 8.11 34.08
N ILE A 386 -36.23 8.13 33.72
CA ILE A 386 -36.78 8.92 32.60
C ILE A 386 -36.78 10.38 33.04
N VAL A 387 -36.08 11.24 32.30
CA VAL A 387 -36.16 12.70 32.44
C VAL A 387 -37.27 13.18 31.50
N GLU A 388 -38.35 13.69 32.05
CA GLU A 388 -39.41 14.34 31.27
C GLU A 388 -38.92 15.69 30.70
N PRO A 389 -39.33 16.05 29.47
CA PRO A 389 -39.02 17.36 28.91
C PRO A 389 -39.84 18.47 29.60
N PRO A 390 -39.30 19.70 29.71
CA PRO A 390 -40.04 20.81 30.29
C PRO A 390 -41.26 21.18 29.42
N VAL A 391 -42.38 21.41 30.09
CA VAL A 391 -43.63 21.90 29.50
C VAL A 391 -43.50 23.40 29.23
N ALA A 392 -43.69 23.77 27.96
CA ALA A 392 -44.00 25.08 27.35
C ALA A 392 -43.30 26.34 27.88
#